data_AF-A0A957WYX7-F1
#
_entry.id   AF-A0A957WYX7-F1
#
_cell.length_a   1.000
_cell.length_b   1.000
_cell.length_c   1.000
_cell.angle_alpha   90.00
_cell.angle_beta   90.00
_cell.angle_gamma   90.00
#
_symmetry.space_group_name_H-M   'P 1'
#
loop_
_entity.id
_entity.type
_entity.pdbx_description
1 polymer ?
#
loop_
_entity_poly.entity_id
_entity_poly.type
_entity_poly.pdbx_seq_one_letter_code
_entity_poly.pdbx_strand_id
1 'polypeptide(L)'
;AKPYWRQGLGAEAARGIRDYGFQTLKLPRLISMMYPENQASINTAKKIGMTFDKEAEDEAGRFFVYAIANPIPNQLQVTDRTAAIVRARDAGLG
;
A
#
# COMPACT_ATOMS: atom_id res chain seq x y z
N ALA A 1 32.66 -3.84 -0.22
CA ALA A 1 31.27 -3.31 -0.18
C ALA A 1 31.15 -2.19 -1.21
N LYS A 2 30.09 -2.16 -2.05
CA LYS A 2 29.93 -1.12 -3.08
C LYS A 2 29.70 0.26 -2.40
N PRO A 3 30.42 1.33 -2.78
CA PRO A 3 30.48 2.60 -2.02
C PRO A 3 29.16 3.38 -1.90
N TYR A 4 28.12 3.00 -2.64
CA TYR A 4 26.83 3.72 -2.69
C TYR A 4 25.73 3.08 -1.82
N TRP A 5 26.01 1.96 -1.17
CA TRP A 5 25.02 1.25 -0.36
C TRP A 5 24.89 1.89 1.02
N ARG A 6 23.69 1.84 1.61
CA ARG A 6 23.37 2.37 2.96
C ARG A 6 23.34 3.90 3.11
N GLN A 7 23.34 4.66 2.02
CA GLN A 7 23.21 6.12 2.05
C GLN A 7 21.76 6.63 2.06
N GLY A 8 20.76 5.77 2.26
CA GLY A 8 19.34 6.16 2.25
C GLY A 8 18.68 6.20 0.87
N LEU A 9 19.45 6.09 -0.22
CA LEU A 9 18.98 6.11 -1.61
C LEU A 9 17.82 5.13 -1.90
N GLY A 10 17.89 3.91 -1.34
CA GLY A 10 16.81 2.92 -1.48
C GLY A 10 15.49 3.37 -0.84
N ALA A 11 15.54 4.10 0.27
CA ALA A 11 14.35 4.62 0.94
C ALA A 11 13.78 5.85 0.24
N GLU A 12 14.61 6.68 -0.39
CA GLU A 12 14.15 7.79 -1.22
C GLU A 12 13.45 7.29 -2.48
N ALA A 13 14.05 6.34 -3.20
CA ALA A 13 13.43 5.71 -4.35
C ALA A 13 12.10 5.03 -3.98
N ALA A 14 12.07 4.28 -2.87
CA ALA A 14 10.85 3.63 -2.39
C ALA A 14 9.75 4.63 -2.00
N ARG A 15 10.10 5.77 -1.39
CA ARG A 15 9.15 6.86 -1.12
C ARG A 15 8.60 7.46 -2.41
N GLY A 16 9.46 7.75 -3.39
CA GLY A 16 9.04 8.27 -4.69
C GLY A 16 8.05 7.34 -5.41
N ILE A 17 8.33 6.03 -5.41
CA ILE A 17 7.41 5.02 -5.97
C ILE A 17 6.08 5.00 -5.22
N ARG A 18 6.12 5.01 -3.88
CA ARG A 18 4.91 5.03 -3.04
C ARG A 18 4.05 6.25 -3.36
N ASP A 19 4.66 7.43 -3.34
CA ASP A 19 3.97 8.70 -3.53
C ASP A 19 3.40 8.79 -4.95
N TYR A 20 4.16 8.37 -5.96
CA TYR A 20 3.65 8.28 -7.33
C TYR A 20 2.47 7.31 -7.46
N GLY A 21 2.57 6.11 -6.89
CA GLY A 21 1.51 5.10 -6.91
C GLY A 21 0.21 5.58 -6.26
N PHE A 22 0.30 6.33 -5.16
CA PHE A 22 -0.87 6.84 -4.46
C PHE A 22 -1.41 8.16 -5.02
N GLN A 23 -0.52 9.10 -5.34
CA GLN A 23 -0.92 10.46 -5.73
C GLN A 23 -1.22 10.56 -7.22
N THR A 24 -0.46 9.87 -8.06
CA THR A 24 -0.63 9.94 -9.52
C THR A 24 -1.50 8.80 -10.02
N LEU A 25 -1.14 7.56 -9.71
CA LEU A 25 -1.86 6.39 -10.21
C LEU A 25 -3.13 6.06 -9.42
N LYS A 26 -3.34 6.68 -8.25
CA LYS A 26 -4.48 6.45 -7.36
C LYS A 26 -4.69 4.97 -7.00
N LEU A 27 -3.60 4.20 -6.95
CA LEU A 27 -3.68 2.79 -6.59
C LEU A 27 -4.21 2.68 -5.16
N PRO A 28 -5.15 1.76 -4.87
CA PRO A 28 -5.73 1.63 -3.53
C PRO A 28 -4.74 1.01 -2.53
N ARG A 29 -3.73 0.29 -3.03
CA ARG A 29 -2.78 -0.47 -2.23
C ARG A 29 -1.49 -0.71 -3.01
N LEU A 30 -0.38 -0.73 -2.29
CA LEU A 30 0.92 -1.19 -2.80
C LEU A 30 1.38 -2.40 -2.01
N ILE A 31 2.06 -3.33 -2.67
CA ILE A 31 2.69 -4.50 -2.06
C ILE A 31 4.16 -4.61 -2.46
N SER A 32 4.96 -5.24 -1.62
CA SER A 32 6.36 -5.59 -1.89
C SER A 32 6.61 -7.02 -1.43
N MET A 33 7.11 -7.85 -2.34
CA MET A 33 7.49 -9.25 -2.08
C MET A 33 8.99 -9.33 -1.81
N MET A 34 9.37 -9.93 -0.69
CA MET A 34 10.78 -9.99 -0.26
C MET A 34 11.06 -11.31 0.44
N TYR A 35 12.15 -11.99 0.06
CA TYR A 35 12.63 -13.13 0.82
C TYR A 35 13.08 -12.71 2.23
N PRO A 36 12.90 -13.56 3.26
CA PRO A 36 13.21 -13.25 4.67
C PRO A 36 14.67 -12.81 4.90
N GLU A 37 15.59 -13.28 4.06
CA GLU A 37 17.02 -12.99 4.11
C GLU A 37 17.31 -11.53 3.68
N ASN A 38 16.41 -10.90 2.92
CA ASN A 38 16.60 -9.54 2.40
C ASN A 38 16.21 -8.46 3.41
N GLN A 39 16.94 -8.42 4.53
CA GLN A 39 16.65 -7.50 5.63
C GLN A 39 16.82 -6.02 5.26
N ALA A 40 17.65 -5.71 4.25
CA ALA A 40 17.78 -4.34 3.75
C ALA A 40 16.48 -3.85 3.09
N SER A 41 15.85 -4.67 2.26
CA SER A 41 14.57 -4.35 1.63
C SER A 41 13.43 -4.33 2.64
N ILE A 42 13.38 -5.28 3.57
CA ILE A 42 12.37 -5.32 4.65
C ILE A 42 12.42 -4.02 5.48
N ASN A 43 13.61 -3.59 5.87
CA ASN A 43 13.77 -2.33 6.60
C ASN A 43 13.38 -1.11 5.76
N THR A 44 13.60 -1.14 4.45
CA THR A 44 13.18 -0.08 3.54
C THR A 44 11.65 -0.01 3.43
N ALA A 45 10.98 -1.16 3.26
CA ALA A 45 9.53 -1.26 3.24
C ALA A 45 8.91 -0.71 4.54
N LYS A 46 9.43 -1.12 5.70
CA LYS A 46 9.00 -0.61 7.01
C LYS A 46 9.17 0.90 7.12
N LYS A 47 10.32 1.45 6.67
CA LYS A 47 10.61 2.89 6.69
C LYS A 47 9.64 3.73 5.85
N ILE A 48 9.04 3.18 4.81
CA ILE A 48 8.06 3.89 3.98
C ILE A 48 6.61 3.69 4.45
N GLY A 49 6.41 2.99 5.57
CA GLY A 49 5.10 2.76 6.19
C GLY A 49 4.43 1.45 5.79
N MET A 50 5.12 0.55 5.08
CA MET A 50 4.57 -0.78 4.82
C MET A 50 4.61 -1.66 6.07
N THR A 51 3.58 -2.46 6.26
CA THR A 51 3.47 -3.47 7.32
C THR A 51 3.51 -4.87 6.72
N PHE A 52 3.93 -5.85 7.51
CA PHE A 52 3.80 -7.25 7.12
C PHE A 52 2.31 -7.58 6.87
N ASP A 53 2.04 -8.26 5.77
CA ASP A 53 0.69 -8.64 5.34
C ASP A 53 0.49 -10.15 5.47
N LYS A 54 1.37 -10.93 4.84
CA LYS A 54 1.34 -12.40 4.86
C LYS A 54 2.66 -13.02 4.43
N GLU A 55 2.81 -14.32 4.71
CA GLU A 55 3.80 -15.18 4.07
C GLU A 55 3.15 -15.86 2.85
N ALA A 56 3.98 -16.14 1.84
CA ALA A 56 3.60 -16.93 0.68
C ALA A 56 4.83 -17.70 0.17
N GLU A 57 4.61 -18.62 -0.75
CA GLU A 57 5.66 -19.47 -1.32
C GLU A 57 5.56 -19.47 -2.84
N ASP A 58 6.72 -19.48 -3.51
CA ASP A 58 6.87 -19.73 -4.93
C ASP A 58 7.94 -20.82 -5.18
N GLU A 59 8.29 -21.05 -6.45
CA GLU A 59 9.30 -22.06 -6.84
C GLU A 59 10.68 -21.82 -6.20
N ALA A 60 10.99 -20.58 -5.82
CA ALA A 60 12.25 -20.20 -5.17
C ALA A 60 12.14 -20.16 -3.64
N GLY A 61 10.95 -20.40 -3.08
CA GLY A 61 10.71 -20.64 -1.65
C GLY A 61 9.84 -19.60 -0.98
N ARG A 62 9.90 -19.55 0.34
CA ARG A 62 9.08 -18.67 1.17
C ARG A 62 9.51 -17.21 1.05
N PHE A 63 8.55 -16.33 0.77
CA PHE A 63 8.73 -14.89 0.81
C PHE A 63 7.66 -14.20 1.65
N PHE A 64 7.95 -12.98 2.09
CA PHE A 64 7.03 -12.12 2.81
C PHE A 64 6.41 -11.09 1.89
N VAL A 65 5.12 -10.85 2.07
CA VAL A 65 4.40 -9.74 1.47
C VAL A 65 4.31 -8.64 2.52
N TYR A 66 4.83 -7.46 2.18
CA TYR A 66 4.60 -6.22 2.93
C TYR A 66 3.67 -5.33 2.13
N ALA A 67 2.79 -4.58 2.80
CA ALA A 67 1.79 -3.77 2.14
C ALA A 67 1.53 -2.45 2.84
N ILE A 68 1.02 -1.50 2.07
CA ILE A 68 0.50 -0.21 2.56
C ILE A 68 -0.74 0.17 1.76
N ALA A 69 -1.81 0.54 2.46
CA ALA A 69 -3.03 1.06 1.83
C ALA A 69 -2.84 2.54 1.47
N ASN A 70 -3.50 2.99 0.41
CA ASN A 70 -3.52 4.40 0.08
C ASN A 70 -4.28 5.16 1.16
N PRO A 71 -3.64 6.11 1.88
CA PRO A 71 -4.33 6.87 2.92
C PRO A 71 -5.33 7.89 2.35
N ILE A 72 -5.26 8.17 1.04
CA ILE A 72 -6.22 9.00 0.34
C ILE A 72 -7.37 8.09 -0.11
N PRO A 73 -8.60 8.27 0.43
CA PRO A 73 -9.75 7.50 -0.02
C PRO A 73 -9.94 7.72 -1.51
N ASN A 74 -10.09 6.62 -2.26
CA ASN A 74 -10.45 6.71 -3.66
C ASN A 74 -11.79 7.44 -3.75
N GLN A 75 -11.82 8.67 -4.27
CA GLN A 75 -13.06 9.46 -4.43
C GLN A 75 -14.10 8.72 -5.29
N LEU A 76 -13.69 7.68 -6.03
CA LEU A 76 -14.54 6.81 -6.83
C LEU A 76 -15.30 5.72 -6.03
N GLN A 77 -15.05 5.54 -4.73
CA GLN A 77 -15.80 4.58 -3.89
C GLN A 77 -16.74 5.22 -2.85
N VAL A 78 -16.78 6.55 -2.73
CA VAL A 78 -17.71 7.24 -1.80
C VAL A 78 -19.13 7.37 -2.39
N THR A 79 -19.34 7.00 -3.66
CA THR A 79 -20.67 6.82 -4.26
C THR A 79 -21.12 5.36 -4.21
N ASP A 80 -21.08 4.73 -3.05
CA ASP A 80 -21.89 3.53 -2.83
C ASP A 80 -23.33 3.98 -2.54
N ARG A 81 -24.26 3.58 -3.41
CA ARG A 81 -25.63 4.10 -3.56
C ARG A 81 -26.56 3.84 -2.37
N THR A 82 -26.05 3.29 -1.27
CA THR A 82 -26.83 2.82 -0.13
C THR A 82 -27.17 3.94 0.86
N ALA A 83 -26.41 5.04 0.90
CA ALA A 83 -26.70 6.16 1.80
C ALA A 83 -27.86 7.08 1.33
N ALA A 84 -28.25 7.02 0.05
CA ALA A 84 -29.33 7.86 -0.49
C ALA A 84 -30.73 7.32 -0.16
N ILE A 85 -30.89 6.00 0.05
CA ILE A 85 -32.21 5.38 0.25
C ILE A 85 -32.77 5.67 1.64
N VAL A 86 -31.90 5.86 2.66
CA VAL A 86 -32.37 6.05 4.05
C VAL A 86 -32.96 7.46 4.27
N ARG A 87 -32.64 8.46 3.44
CA ARG A 87 -33.22 9.80 3.57
C ARG A 87 -34.59 10.00 2.91
N ALA A 88 -35.03 9.06 2.08
CA ALA A 88 -36.35 9.17 1.43
C ALA A 88 -37.51 8.62 2.30
N ARG A 89 -37.21 7.86 3.37
CA ARG A 89 -38.24 7.22 4.20
C ARG A 89 -38.74 8.08 5.36
N ASP A 90 -37.96 9.08 5.79
CA ASP A 90 -38.33 9.99 6.88
C ASP A 90 -39.05 11.28 6.39
N ALA A 91 -39.21 11.44 5.08
CA ALA A 91 -39.85 12.62 4.47
C ALA A 91 -41.37 12.47 4.24
N GLY A 92 -42.05 11.68 5.09
CA GLY A 92 -43.52 11.62 5.27
C GLY A 92 -44.40 12.26 4.20
N LEU A 93 -44.40 11.70 2.99
CA LEU A 93 -45.40 11.98 1.96
C LEU A 93 -46.14 10.66 1.67
N GLY A 94 -47.22 10.47 2.42
CA GLY A 94 -48.25 9.47 2.26
C GLY A 94 -49.55 10.05 2.81
#